data_AF-A0A653CCL0-F1
#
_entry.id   AF-A0A653CCL0-F1
#
_cell.length_a   1.000
_cell.length_b   1.000
_cell.length_c   1.000
_cell.angle_alpha   90.00
_cell.angle_beta   90.00
_cell.angle_gamma   90.00
#
_symmetry.space_group_name_H-M   'P 1'
#
loop_
_entity.id
_entity.type
_entity.pdbx_description
1 polymer ?
#
loop_
_entity_poly.entity_id
_entity_poly.type
_entity_poly.pdbx_seq_one_letter_code
_entity_poly.pdbx_strand_id
1 'polypeptide(L)'
;FRHVINVFILIYQLGICCVYTVFIGENVHIVLKENDIFIDARLVMLMFLFPLILINYVKNLKFLAPLSTVANAVTVVSFGIILYYLIKQDITMEDRQPIGDYRDFPLFFGTIMPLENEMKTPKAFGGTFGVLNAGMISIIMLYVGMGLFGYLAYGKDVGGSVTYTIGSDIPAQVCQMMLVFAIFITHSLQMYVAVDIVWNQYLSSRFEKNPYQNVYEYIVRTALVIACFCLAVAIPYIDLFISLFGALSLSALGLAFPAIIQLSTYWYSLKGLSGTWIITKNILIMLFAVSGLIVGTSTSLEKIIEKFSPEVNVTTVHL
;
A
#
# COMPACT_ATOMS: atom_id res chain seq x y z
N PHE A 1 2.16 21.59 -12.34
CA PHE A 1 2.99 20.59 -11.63
C PHE A 1 2.35 20.15 -10.30
N ARG A 2 2.10 21.07 -9.35
CA ARG A 2 1.46 20.75 -8.05
C ARG A 2 0.14 19.96 -8.15
N HIS A 3 -0.76 20.34 -9.07
CA HIS A 3 -2.02 19.61 -9.26
C HIS A 3 -1.84 18.16 -9.71
N VAL A 4 -0.85 17.90 -10.58
CA VAL A 4 -0.55 16.55 -11.06
C VAL A 4 -0.02 15.69 -9.91
N ILE A 5 0.93 16.22 -9.12
CA ILE A 5 1.43 15.52 -7.92
C ILE A 5 0.28 15.18 -6.97
N ASN A 6 -0.58 16.16 -6.66
CA ASN A 6 -1.71 15.96 -5.77
C ASN A 6 -2.68 14.88 -6.27
N VAL A 7 -2.92 14.79 -7.59
CA VAL A 7 -3.75 13.73 -8.18
C VAL A 7 -3.10 12.36 -7.99
N PHE A 8 -1.79 12.23 -8.23
CA PHE A 8 -1.09 10.97 -8.00
C PHE A 8 -1.05 10.58 -6.51
N ILE A 9 -0.83 11.54 -5.60
CA ILE A 9 -0.91 11.29 -4.15
C ILE A 9 -2.32 10.83 -3.77
N LEU A 10 -3.36 11.47 -4.31
CA LEU A 10 -4.74 11.09 -4.04
C LEU A 10 -5.05 9.67 -4.54
N ILE A 11 -4.64 9.34 -5.77
CA ILE A 11 -4.82 7.99 -6.34
C ILE A 11 -4.11 6.95 -5.47
N TYR A 12 -2.86 7.22 -5.08
CA TYR A 12 -2.10 6.35 -4.19
C TYR A 12 -2.81 6.13 -2.85
N GLN A 13 -3.29 7.22 -2.25
CA GLN A 13 -3.92 7.20 -0.94
C GLN A 13 -5.24 6.43 -0.93
N LEU A 14 -6.09 6.67 -1.94
CA LEU A 14 -7.34 5.93 -2.13
C LEU A 14 -7.06 4.46 -2.44
N GLY A 15 -6.01 4.16 -3.20
CA GLY A 15 -5.57 2.79 -3.47
C GLY A 15 -5.19 2.03 -2.19
N ILE A 16 -4.41 2.66 -1.30
CA ILE A 16 -4.08 2.07 0.02
C ILE A 16 -5.34 1.83 0.85
N CYS A 17 -6.29 2.77 0.87
CA CYS A 17 -7.55 2.60 1.59
C CYS A 17 -8.37 1.40 1.04
N CYS A 18 -8.36 1.17 -0.28
CA CYS A 18 -8.97 -0.02 -0.88
C CYS A 18 -8.29 -1.30 -0.38
N VAL A 19 -6.95 -1.36 -0.46
CA VAL A 19 -6.15 -2.51 0.02
C VAL A 19 -6.44 -2.81 1.49
N TYR A 20 -6.49 -1.79 2.34
CA TYR A 20 -6.79 -1.96 3.77
C TYR A 20 -8.20 -2.49 4.01
N THR A 21 -9.18 -2.05 3.22
CA THR A 21 -10.57 -2.55 3.33
C THR A 21 -10.64 -4.03 2.97
N VAL A 22 -10.01 -4.45 1.87
CA VAL A 22 -9.95 -5.88 1.51
C VAL A 22 -9.16 -6.66 2.55
N PHE A 23 -8.04 -6.12 3.04
CA PHE A 23 -7.21 -6.78 4.06
C PHE A 23 -8.00 -7.04 5.35
N ILE A 24 -8.75 -6.05 5.84
CA ILE A 24 -9.61 -6.21 7.01
C ILE A 24 -10.66 -7.28 6.75
N GLY A 25 -11.35 -7.22 5.60
CA GLY A 25 -12.38 -8.17 5.22
C GLY A 25 -11.89 -9.62 5.19
N GLU A 26 -10.80 -9.87 4.47
CA GLU A 26 -10.24 -11.21 4.30
C GLU A 26 -9.68 -11.80 5.60
N ASN A 27 -8.93 -11.02 6.40
CA ASN A 27 -8.39 -11.54 7.66
C ASN A 27 -9.51 -11.87 8.66
N VAL A 28 -10.53 -11.02 8.77
CA VAL A 28 -11.67 -11.31 9.65
C VAL A 28 -12.49 -12.48 9.12
N HIS A 29 -12.69 -12.58 7.80
CA HIS A 29 -13.35 -13.72 7.17
C HIS A 29 -12.64 -15.04 7.51
N ILE A 30 -11.31 -15.09 7.41
CA ILE A 30 -10.51 -16.27 7.76
C ILE A 30 -10.72 -16.65 9.23
N VAL A 31 -10.60 -15.70 10.15
CA VAL A 31 -10.82 -15.95 11.59
C VAL A 31 -12.24 -16.47 11.86
N LEU A 32 -13.25 -15.89 11.22
CA LEU A 32 -14.65 -16.33 11.38
C LEU A 32 -14.85 -17.75 10.86
N LYS A 33 -14.29 -18.06 9.69
CA LYS A 33 -14.38 -19.39 9.06
C LYS A 33 -13.75 -20.48 9.94
N GLU A 34 -12.62 -20.19 10.57
CA GLU A 34 -11.96 -21.12 11.51
C GLU A 34 -12.73 -21.32 12.82
N ASN A 35 -13.70 -20.45 13.13
CA ASN A 35 -14.60 -20.58 14.27
C ASN A 35 -16.02 -21.03 13.84
N ASP A 36 -16.13 -21.76 12.73
CA ASP A 36 -17.38 -22.31 12.17
C ASP A 36 -18.45 -21.26 11.77
N ILE A 37 -18.04 -20.00 11.55
CA ILE A 37 -18.93 -18.92 11.10
C ILE A 37 -18.72 -18.66 9.60
N PHE A 38 -19.62 -19.21 8.79
CA PHE A 38 -19.56 -19.08 7.33
C PHE A 38 -20.26 -17.80 6.85
N ILE A 39 -19.51 -16.71 6.77
CA ILE A 39 -19.96 -15.42 6.21
C ILE A 39 -19.06 -15.07 5.02
N ASP A 40 -19.65 -14.67 3.90
CA ASP A 40 -18.89 -14.22 2.72
C ASP A 40 -17.99 -13.01 3.04
N ALA A 41 -16.76 -12.99 2.54
CA ALA A 41 -15.80 -11.90 2.78
C ALA A 41 -16.34 -10.52 2.42
N ARG A 42 -17.21 -10.40 1.41
CA ARG A 42 -17.85 -9.14 1.01
C ARG A 42 -18.84 -8.63 2.06
N LEU A 43 -19.55 -9.53 2.74
CA LEU A 43 -20.43 -9.18 3.84
C LEU A 43 -19.63 -8.74 5.07
N VAL A 44 -18.47 -9.36 5.33
CA VAL A 44 -17.54 -8.92 6.37
C VAL A 44 -17.04 -7.51 6.07
N MET A 45 -16.62 -7.23 4.83
CA MET A 45 -16.25 -5.87 4.40
C MET A 45 -17.40 -4.88 4.62
N LEU A 46 -18.63 -5.25 4.28
CA LEU A 46 -19.81 -4.40 4.48
C LEU A 46 -20.09 -4.11 5.96
N MET A 47 -19.88 -5.09 6.85
CA MET A 47 -20.01 -4.91 8.28
C MET A 47 -18.99 -3.90 8.82
N PHE A 48 -17.76 -3.92 8.30
CA PHE A 48 -16.71 -2.98 8.65
C PHE A 48 -16.85 -1.60 7.99
N LEU A 49 -17.67 -1.44 6.94
CA LEU A 49 -17.92 -0.16 6.29
C LEU A 49 -18.41 0.90 7.27
N PHE A 50 -19.39 0.57 8.12
CA PHE A 50 -19.94 1.52 9.08
C PHE A 50 -18.90 1.97 10.14
N PRO A 51 -18.17 1.06 10.81
CA PRO A 51 -17.03 1.42 11.65
C PRO A 51 -15.96 2.25 10.93
N LEU A 52 -15.64 1.91 9.67
CA LEU A 52 -14.67 2.65 8.87
C LEU A 52 -15.15 4.09 8.62
N ILE A 53 -16.41 4.31 8.28
CA ILE A 53 -16.96 5.67 8.13
C ILE A 53 -16.83 6.44 9.45
N LEU A 54 -17.18 5.81 10.58
CA LEU A 54 -17.14 6.43 11.90
C LEU A 54 -15.72 6.87 12.31
N ILE A 55 -14.71 6.01 12.12
CA ILE A 55 -13.32 6.37 12.49
C ILE A 55 -12.74 7.46 11.57
N ASN A 56 -13.22 7.56 10.32
CA ASN A 56 -12.83 8.63 9.39
C ASN A 56 -13.47 9.99 9.70
N TYR A 57 -14.42 10.05 10.63
CA TYR A 57 -15.00 11.32 11.09
C TYR A 57 -14.11 12.06 12.10
N VAL A 58 -13.07 11.40 12.61
CA VAL A 58 -12.09 12.04 13.49
C VAL A 58 -11.27 13.04 12.65
N LYS A 59 -11.53 14.34 12.86
CA LYS A 59 -10.89 15.42 12.11
C LYS A 59 -9.52 15.81 12.63
N ASN A 60 -9.18 15.41 13.84
CA ASN A 60 -8.04 15.93 14.57
C ASN A 60 -6.90 14.90 14.55
N LEU A 61 -5.90 15.13 13.70
CA LEU A 61 -4.66 14.34 13.63
C LEU A 61 -4.01 14.11 15.00
N LYS A 62 -4.12 15.08 15.91
CA LYS A 62 -3.60 14.97 17.29
C LYS A 62 -4.19 13.80 18.08
N PHE A 63 -5.44 13.41 17.83
CA PHE A 63 -6.03 12.23 18.46
C PHE A 63 -5.62 10.93 17.75
N LEU A 64 -5.36 10.98 16.44
CA LEU A 64 -4.90 9.81 15.67
C LEU A 64 -3.43 9.48 15.96
N ALA A 65 -2.58 10.46 16.24
CA ALA A 65 -1.15 10.26 16.47
C ALA A 65 -0.81 9.25 17.60
N PRO A 66 -1.36 9.37 18.84
CA PRO A 66 -1.09 8.39 19.88
C PRO A 66 -1.71 7.02 19.55
N LEU A 67 -2.90 7.01 18.95
CA LEU A 67 -3.58 5.78 18.53
C LEU A 67 -2.77 5.02 17.46
N SER A 68 -2.16 5.75 16.52
CA SER A 68 -1.25 5.20 15.51
C SER A 68 0.05 4.66 16.11
N THR A 69 0.56 5.28 17.15
CA THR A 69 1.75 4.76 17.85
C THR A 69 1.45 3.40 18.47
N VAL A 70 0.27 3.24 19.07
CA VAL A 70 -0.20 1.94 19.57
C VAL A 70 -0.38 0.95 18.41
N ALA A 71 -1.04 1.36 17.32
CA ALA A 71 -1.20 0.52 16.13
C ALA A 71 0.14 0.04 15.57
N ASN A 72 1.15 0.92 15.48
CA ASN A 72 2.49 0.57 15.03
C ASN A 72 3.18 -0.42 15.97
N ALA A 73 3.04 -0.26 17.29
CA ALA A 73 3.57 -1.23 18.26
C ALA A 73 2.90 -2.61 18.09
N VAL A 74 1.57 -2.63 17.91
CA VAL A 74 0.81 -3.85 17.61
C VAL A 74 1.28 -4.50 16.30
N THR A 75 1.56 -3.72 15.27
CA THR A 75 2.13 -4.21 14.00
C THR A 75 3.49 -4.86 14.20
N VAL A 76 4.38 -4.25 14.99
CA VAL A 76 5.72 -4.82 15.28
C VAL A 76 5.59 -6.17 16.00
N VAL A 77 4.70 -6.26 17.00
CA VAL A 77 4.43 -7.53 17.70
C VAL A 77 3.87 -8.58 16.74
N SER A 78 2.94 -8.18 15.87
CA SER A 78 2.33 -9.07 14.88
C SER A 78 3.37 -9.60 13.88
N PHE A 79 4.28 -8.77 13.39
CA PHE A 79 5.39 -9.21 12.56
C PHE A 79 6.32 -10.18 13.30
N GLY A 80 6.55 -9.98 14.60
CA GLY A 80 7.28 -10.94 15.43
C GLY A 80 6.60 -12.32 15.48
N ILE A 81 5.27 -12.36 15.63
CA ILE A 81 4.49 -13.60 15.63
C ILE A 81 4.56 -14.27 14.25
N ILE A 82 4.42 -13.50 13.17
CA ILE A 82 4.53 -14.03 11.79
C ILE A 82 5.91 -14.65 11.58
N LEU A 83 6.99 -13.94 11.93
CA LEU A 83 8.34 -14.46 11.82
C LEU A 83 8.53 -15.75 12.61
N TYR A 84 7.94 -15.86 13.81
CA TYR A 84 7.96 -17.10 14.59
C TYR A 84 7.33 -18.28 13.81
N TYR A 85 6.17 -18.08 13.20
CA TYR A 85 5.53 -19.12 12.37
C TYR A 85 6.34 -19.46 11.13
N LEU A 86 6.90 -18.46 10.46
CA LEU A 86 7.72 -18.65 9.27
C LEU A 86 9.01 -19.45 9.54
N ILE A 87 9.64 -19.23 10.69
CA ILE A 87 10.88 -19.94 11.06
C ILE A 87 10.58 -21.34 11.60
N LYS A 88 9.43 -21.54 12.24
CA LYS A 88 9.02 -22.84 12.80
C LYS A 88 8.60 -23.84 11.71
N GLN A 89 8.10 -23.35 10.57
CA GLN A 89 7.71 -24.20 9.44
C GLN A 89 8.94 -24.89 8.84
N ASP A 90 8.84 -26.19 8.55
CA ASP A 90 9.94 -26.94 7.94
C ASP A 90 10.30 -26.37 6.56
N ILE A 91 11.55 -25.96 6.41
CA ILE A 91 12.06 -25.36 5.17
C ILE A 91 12.41 -26.49 4.19
N THR A 92 11.44 -26.91 3.38
CA THR A 92 11.68 -27.90 2.31
C THR A 92 12.12 -27.19 1.03
N MET A 93 13.33 -27.49 0.53
CA MET A 93 13.86 -26.89 -0.71
C MET A 93 13.48 -27.64 -1.99
N GLU A 94 12.76 -28.78 -1.87
CA GLU A 94 12.22 -29.50 -3.02
C GLU A 94 11.05 -28.70 -3.65
N ASP A 95 11.01 -28.61 -4.98
CA ASP A 95 10.03 -27.87 -5.80
C ASP A 95 10.02 -26.33 -5.77
N ARG A 96 11.06 -25.69 -5.22
CA ARG A 96 11.18 -24.22 -5.23
C ARG A 96 11.90 -23.71 -6.45
N GLN A 97 11.33 -22.70 -7.11
CA GLN A 97 12.02 -22.01 -8.18
C GLN A 97 13.08 -21.08 -7.57
N PRO A 98 14.38 -21.26 -7.87
CA PRO A 98 15.45 -20.48 -7.26
C PRO A 98 15.45 -19.02 -7.74
N ILE A 99 14.76 -18.72 -8.84
CA ILE A 99 14.63 -17.39 -9.46
C ILE A 99 13.17 -17.26 -9.93
N GLY A 100 12.45 -16.23 -9.47
CA GLY A 100 11.10 -15.91 -9.99
C GLY A 100 11.16 -15.42 -11.43
N ASP A 101 10.04 -15.49 -12.17
CA ASP A 101 9.99 -15.02 -13.56
C ASP A 101 10.38 -13.54 -13.65
N TYR A 102 11.20 -13.16 -14.64
CA TYR A 102 11.61 -11.78 -14.90
C TYR A 102 10.42 -10.81 -15.02
N ARG A 103 9.24 -11.34 -15.38
CA ARG A 103 7.98 -10.60 -15.48
C ARG A 103 7.39 -10.16 -14.14
N ASP A 104 7.77 -10.78 -13.03
CA ASP A 104 7.26 -10.44 -11.69
C ASP A 104 8.19 -9.50 -10.89
N PHE A 105 9.41 -9.26 -11.34
CA PHE A 105 10.32 -8.28 -10.73
C PHE A 105 9.78 -6.83 -10.66
N PRO A 106 8.99 -6.34 -11.64
CA PRO A 106 8.36 -5.02 -11.56
C PRO A 106 7.48 -4.80 -10.33
N LEU A 107 6.96 -5.88 -9.70
CA LEU A 107 6.09 -5.81 -8.51
C LEU A 107 6.82 -5.35 -7.23
N PHE A 108 8.16 -5.39 -7.19
CA PHE A 108 8.95 -5.03 -6.00
C PHE A 108 9.45 -3.58 -5.98
N PHE A 109 9.13 -2.76 -6.99
CA PHE A 109 9.62 -1.38 -7.06
C PHE A 109 8.88 -0.46 -6.09
N GLY A 110 9.28 -0.54 -4.81
CA GLY A 110 8.92 0.37 -3.75
C GLY A 110 9.96 1.47 -3.56
N THR A 111 9.66 2.75 -3.89
CA THR A 111 10.55 3.88 -3.56
C THR A 111 9.87 4.86 -2.60
N ILE A 112 10.55 5.18 -1.50
CA ILE A 112 10.00 5.85 -0.31
C ILE A 112 10.09 7.38 -0.45
N MET A 113 8.99 8.08 -0.12
CA MET A 113 8.98 9.55 -0.02
C MET A 113 9.58 9.98 1.33
N PRO A 114 10.54 10.92 1.36
CA PRO A 114 11.14 11.40 2.60
C PRO A 114 10.12 12.22 3.42
N LEU A 115 9.87 11.77 4.65
CA LEU A 115 9.05 12.42 5.67
C LEU A 115 9.89 13.50 6.41
N GLU A 116 10.51 14.40 5.65
CA GLU A 116 11.46 15.40 6.18
C GLU A 116 10.74 16.55 6.92
N ASN A 117 9.45 16.74 6.64
CA ASN A 117 8.74 17.98 6.98
C ASN A 117 8.20 18.08 8.42
N GLU A 118 8.41 17.06 9.27
CA GLU A 118 7.92 17.03 10.66
C GLU A 118 9.03 16.77 11.71
N MET A 119 10.31 16.79 11.31
CA MET A 119 11.42 16.56 12.25
C MET A 119 11.93 17.87 12.87
N LYS A 120 12.13 17.86 14.20
CA LYS A 120 12.72 18.98 14.96
C LYS A 120 14.16 19.34 14.52
N THR A 121 14.88 18.46 13.82
CA THR A 121 16.27 18.65 13.37
C THR A 121 16.50 18.08 11.95
N PRO A 122 16.16 18.83 10.89
CA PRO A 122 16.26 18.36 9.50
C PRO A 122 17.70 18.01 9.04
N LYS A 123 18.74 18.58 9.66
CA LYS A 123 20.15 18.33 9.29
C LYS A 123 20.71 16.95 9.70
N ALA A 124 20.08 16.24 10.64
CA ALA A 124 20.49 14.88 11.04
C ALA A 124 19.80 13.77 10.21
N PHE A 125 18.92 14.15 9.28
CA PHE A 125 18.13 13.25 8.46
C PHE A 125 18.95 12.60 7.33
N GLY A 126 19.82 13.38 6.67
CA GLY A 126 20.56 12.97 5.46
C GLY A 126 22.00 12.48 5.65
N GLY A 127 22.46 12.24 6.88
CA GLY A 127 23.81 11.68 7.12
C GLY A 127 23.94 10.25 6.58
N THR A 128 25.17 9.77 6.32
CA THR A 128 25.44 8.36 5.91
C THR A 128 24.92 7.33 6.92
N PHE A 129 24.84 7.69 8.21
CA PHE A 129 24.11 6.98 9.28
C PHE A 129 22.96 7.84 9.85
N GLY A 130 22.34 8.67 9.01
CA GLY A 130 21.19 9.48 9.39
C GLY A 130 19.98 8.61 9.75
N VAL A 131 19.05 9.18 10.52
CA VAL A 131 17.83 8.48 10.98
C VAL A 131 17.05 7.90 9.80
N LEU A 132 17.05 8.59 8.65
CA LEU A 132 16.44 8.08 7.42
C LEU A 132 17.13 6.81 6.94
N ASN A 133 18.45 6.82 6.75
CA ASN A 133 19.16 5.65 6.22
C ASN A 133 19.07 4.44 7.17
N ALA A 134 19.19 4.67 8.48
CA ALA A 134 19.02 3.62 9.48
C ALA A 134 17.60 3.02 9.48
N GLY A 135 16.56 3.86 9.42
CA GLY A 135 15.17 3.42 9.30
C GLY A 135 14.91 2.65 8.01
N MET A 136 15.44 3.13 6.88
CA MET A 136 15.32 2.49 5.58
C MET A 136 15.96 1.11 5.55
N ILE A 137 17.19 0.97 6.06
CA ILE A 137 17.88 -0.32 6.16
C ILE A 137 17.09 -1.29 7.03
N SER A 138 16.53 -0.81 8.15
CA SER A 138 15.71 -1.64 9.03
C SER A 138 14.44 -2.15 8.34
N ILE A 139 13.72 -1.29 7.61
CA ILE A 139 12.51 -1.68 6.87
C ILE A 139 12.85 -2.65 5.74
N ILE A 140 13.94 -2.40 4.98
CA ILE A 140 14.37 -3.29 3.90
C ILE A 140 14.74 -4.67 4.47
N MET A 141 15.50 -4.73 5.56
CA MET A 141 15.85 -6.00 6.19
C MET A 141 14.59 -6.76 6.64
N LEU A 142 13.63 -6.07 7.25
CA LEU A 142 12.37 -6.68 7.67
C LEU A 142 11.58 -7.21 6.46
N TYR A 143 11.43 -6.43 5.39
CA TYR A 143 10.65 -6.83 4.21
C TYR A 143 11.31 -7.96 3.44
N VAL A 144 12.63 -7.89 3.23
CA VAL A 144 13.39 -8.97 2.59
C VAL A 144 13.35 -10.23 3.45
N GLY A 145 13.53 -10.11 4.77
CA GLY A 145 13.41 -11.23 5.70
C GLY A 145 12.04 -11.89 5.66
N MET A 146 10.97 -11.10 5.83
CA MET A 146 9.58 -11.57 5.77
C MET A 146 9.25 -12.21 4.41
N GLY A 147 9.68 -11.61 3.31
CA GLY A 147 9.44 -12.14 1.96
C GLY A 147 10.21 -13.43 1.70
N LEU A 148 11.49 -13.48 2.08
CA LEU A 148 12.34 -14.65 1.91
C LEU A 148 11.84 -15.81 2.76
N PHE A 149 11.64 -15.60 4.07
CA PHE A 149 11.13 -16.65 4.96
C PHE A 149 9.68 -17.03 4.63
N GLY A 150 8.85 -16.09 4.16
CA GLY A 150 7.51 -16.37 3.66
C GLY A 150 7.51 -17.36 2.49
N TYR A 151 8.31 -17.06 1.46
CA TYR A 151 8.50 -17.95 0.31
C TYR A 151 9.16 -19.26 0.71
N LEU A 152 10.12 -19.23 1.63
CA LEU A 152 10.80 -20.41 2.14
C LEU A 152 9.98 -21.24 3.14
N ALA A 153 8.84 -20.76 3.63
CA ALA A 153 7.95 -21.54 4.48
C ALA A 153 6.87 -22.21 3.64
N TYR A 154 6.22 -21.45 2.75
CA TYR A 154 4.98 -21.89 2.08
C TYR A 154 5.08 -21.98 0.54
N GLY A 155 6.20 -21.58 -0.07
CA GLY A 155 6.43 -21.75 -1.51
C GLY A 155 5.35 -21.10 -2.37
N LYS A 156 4.67 -21.90 -3.21
CA LYS A 156 3.60 -21.46 -4.12
C LYS A 156 2.24 -21.27 -3.43
N ASP A 157 2.08 -21.78 -2.20
CA ASP A 157 0.83 -21.70 -1.45
C ASP A 157 0.73 -20.39 -0.62
N VAL A 158 1.72 -19.49 -0.74
CA VAL A 158 1.64 -18.15 -0.16
C VAL A 158 0.52 -17.38 -0.85
N GLY A 159 -0.52 -17.04 -0.10
CA GLY A 159 -1.61 -16.19 -0.60
C GLY A 159 -1.14 -14.74 -0.82
N GLY A 160 -2.02 -13.88 -1.32
CA GLY A 160 -1.70 -12.45 -1.55
C GLY A 160 -1.25 -11.67 -0.30
N SER A 161 -1.44 -12.24 0.90
CA SER A 161 -0.81 -11.82 2.15
C SER A 161 -0.32 -13.05 2.90
N VAL A 162 0.86 -12.96 3.52
CA VAL A 162 1.38 -14.00 4.43
C VAL A 162 0.40 -14.29 5.57
N THR A 163 -0.38 -13.29 5.98
CA THR A 163 -1.38 -13.46 7.03
C THR A 163 -2.50 -14.43 6.67
N TYR A 164 -2.71 -14.71 5.38
CA TYR A 164 -3.69 -15.68 4.91
C TYR A 164 -3.19 -17.11 4.98
N THR A 165 -1.87 -17.30 5.04
CA THR A 165 -1.23 -18.62 4.97
C THR A 165 -0.80 -19.14 6.34
N ILE A 166 -0.63 -18.26 7.34
CA ILE A 166 -0.14 -18.58 8.69
C ILE A 166 -1.15 -19.37 9.55
N GLY A 167 -1.68 -20.48 9.06
CA GLY A 167 -2.46 -21.47 9.82
C GLY A 167 -3.70 -20.93 10.55
N SER A 168 -4.34 -21.80 11.32
CA SER A 168 -5.57 -21.50 12.07
C SER A 168 -5.43 -21.61 13.59
N ASP A 169 -4.21 -21.75 14.09
CA ASP A 169 -3.93 -21.80 15.52
C ASP A 169 -4.36 -20.50 16.22
N ILE A 170 -4.66 -20.58 17.52
CA ILE A 170 -5.07 -19.43 18.34
C ILE A 170 -4.08 -18.25 18.24
N PRO A 171 -2.74 -18.42 18.32
CA PRO A 171 -1.81 -17.30 18.21
C PRO A 171 -1.81 -16.66 16.80
N ALA A 172 -2.08 -17.43 15.75
CA ALA A 172 -2.22 -16.92 14.40
C ALA A 172 -3.50 -16.09 14.24
N GLN A 173 -4.63 -16.58 14.75
CA GLN A 173 -5.89 -15.82 14.76
C GLN A 173 -5.76 -14.51 15.56
N VAL A 174 -5.11 -14.56 16.72
CA VAL A 174 -4.80 -13.37 17.52
C VAL A 174 -3.94 -12.38 16.71
N CYS A 175 -2.90 -12.86 16.02
CA CYS A 175 -2.07 -12.04 15.15
C CYS A 175 -2.86 -11.39 14.00
N GLN A 176 -3.74 -12.15 13.34
CA GLN A 176 -4.61 -11.63 12.28
C GLN A 176 -5.51 -10.50 12.82
N MET A 177 -6.15 -10.71 13.97
CA MET A 177 -7.00 -9.70 14.60
C MET A 177 -6.22 -8.47 15.08
N MET A 178 -4.99 -8.65 15.59
CA MET A 178 -4.09 -7.55 15.92
C MET A 178 -3.74 -6.69 14.69
N LEU A 179 -3.47 -7.31 13.55
CA LEU A 179 -3.19 -6.61 12.29
C LEU A 179 -4.43 -5.92 11.73
N VAL A 180 -5.60 -6.55 11.81
CA VAL A 180 -6.89 -5.92 11.46
C VAL A 180 -7.10 -4.65 12.27
N PHE A 181 -6.88 -4.71 13.58
CA PHE A 181 -7.00 -3.54 14.46
C PHE A 181 -6.00 -2.44 14.10
N ALA A 182 -4.73 -2.79 13.88
CA ALA A 182 -3.69 -1.83 13.51
C ALA A 182 -3.97 -1.15 12.15
N ILE A 183 -4.41 -1.91 11.17
CA ILE A 183 -4.76 -1.41 9.83
C ILE A 183 -6.05 -0.60 9.86
N PHE A 184 -7.04 -0.96 10.68
CA PHE A 184 -8.25 -0.17 10.89
C PHE A 184 -7.93 1.25 11.39
N ILE A 185 -7.01 1.38 12.34
CA ILE A 185 -6.53 2.69 12.81
C ILE A 185 -5.76 3.42 11.70
N THR A 186 -4.85 2.71 11.03
CA THR A 186 -3.99 3.28 9.98
C THR A 186 -4.82 3.75 8.79
N HIS A 187 -5.95 3.11 8.49
CA HIS A 187 -6.90 3.53 7.47
C HIS A 187 -7.38 4.96 7.70
N SER A 188 -7.68 5.35 8.95
CA SER A 188 -8.13 6.71 9.25
C SER A 188 -7.04 7.75 8.97
N LEU A 189 -5.79 7.45 9.30
CA LEU A 189 -4.65 8.31 8.97
C LEU A 189 -4.46 8.47 7.46
N GLN A 190 -4.56 7.37 6.73
CA GLN A 190 -4.42 7.36 5.29
C GLN A 190 -5.53 8.17 4.61
N MET A 191 -6.77 7.95 4.99
CA MET A 191 -7.90 8.70 4.45
C MET A 191 -7.86 10.19 4.86
N TYR A 192 -7.28 10.53 6.01
CA TYR A 192 -7.09 11.93 6.41
C TYR A 192 -6.30 12.71 5.35
N VAL A 193 -5.23 12.14 4.80
CA VAL A 193 -4.42 12.77 3.74
C VAL A 193 -5.23 12.95 2.46
N ALA A 194 -6.01 11.94 2.06
CA ALA A 194 -6.89 12.03 0.88
C ALA A 194 -7.95 13.13 1.05
N VAL A 195 -8.56 13.19 2.24
CA VAL A 195 -9.55 14.20 2.60
C VAL A 195 -8.93 15.59 2.62
N ASP A 196 -7.72 15.77 3.19
CA ASP A 196 -7.03 17.05 3.18
C ASP A 196 -6.80 17.56 1.75
N ILE A 197 -6.34 16.68 0.85
CA ILE A 197 -6.14 17.03 -0.56
C ILE A 197 -7.47 17.43 -1.20
N VAL A 198 -8.50 16.58 -1.12
CA VAL A 198 -9.79 16.84 -1.79
C VAL A 198 -10.50 18.04 -1.20
N TRP A 199 -10.66 18.07 0.12
CA TRP A 199 -11.41 19.09 0.83
C TRP A 199 -10.62 20.39 0.97
N ASN A 200 -9.49 20.37 1.67
CA ASN A 200 -8.79 21.61 2.02
C ASN A 200 -8.12 22.27 0.82
N GLN A 201 -7.62 21.51 -0.16
CA GLN A 201 -6.89 22.09 -1.29
C GLN A 201 -7.78 22.41 -2.50
N TYR A 202 -8.88 21.69 -2.73
CA TYR A 202 -9.72 21.88 -3.93
C TYR A 202 -11.16 22.34 -3.66
N LEU A 203 -11.79 21.92 -2.56
CA LEU A 203 -13.22 22.14 -2.34
C LEU A 203 -13.53 23.27 -1.36
N SER A 204 -12.71 23.46 -0.34
CA SER A 204 -12.92 24.41 0.77
C SER A 204 -13.19 25.83 0.27
N SER A 205 -12.40 26.31 -0.68
CA SER A 205 -12.51 27.65 -1.29
C SER A 205 -13.80 27.87 -2.07
N ARG A 206 -14.45 26.80 -2.55
CA ARG A 206 -15.74 26.89 -3.25
C ARG A 206 -16.93 26.95 -2.29
N PHE A 207 -16.76 26.46 -1.06
CA PHE A 207 -17.82 26.36 -0.05
C PHE A 207 -17.62 27.31 1.14
N GLU A 208 -16.62 28.17 1.09
CA GLU A 208 -16.22 29.10 2.18
C GLU A 208 -17.34 30.08 2.59
N LYS A 209 -18.28 30.36 1.69
CA LYS A 209 -19.43 31.24 1.95
C LYS A 209 -20.69 30.52 2.46
N ASN A 210 -20.67 29.19 2.54
CA ASN A 210 -21.84 28.40 2.95
C ASN A 210 -21.78 28.06 4.44
N PRO A 211 -22.87 28.30 5.22
CA PRO A 211 -22.90 27.98 6.66
C PRO A 211 -22.84 26.48 6.95
N TYR A 212 -23.08 25.62 5.95
CA TYR A 212 -23.06 24.16 6.06
C TYR A 212 -21.73 23.52 5.64
N GLN A 213 -20.63 24.28 5.57
CA GLN A 213 -19.30 23.80 5.18
C GLN A 213 -18.90 22.50 5.91
N ASN A 214 -19.16 22.40 7.21
CA ASN A 214 -18.86 21.21 8.00
C ASN A 214 -19.64 19.96 7.54
N VAL A 215 -20.89 20.13 7.11
CA VAL A 215 -21.74 19.02 6.62
C VAL A 215 -21.21 18.51 5.29
N TYR A 216 -20.84 19.43 4.38
CA TYR A 216 -20.22 19.06 3.11
C TYR A 216 -18.90 18.32 3.29
N GLU A 217 -18.09 18.69 4.29
CA GLU A 217 -16.87 17.96 4.62
C GLU A 217 -17.17 16.50 5.02
N TYR A 218 -18.17 16.28 5.89
CA TYR A 218 -18.59 14.93 6.28
C TYR A 218 -19.15 14.12 5.11
N ILE A 219 -19.89 14.76 4.20
CA ILE A 219 -20.39 14.13 2.98
C ILE A 219 -19.21 13.68 2.10
N VAL A 220 -18.22 14.55 1.88
CA VAL A 220 -17.03 14.22 1.09
C VAL A 220 -16.24 13.08 1.73
N ARG A 221 -16.00 13.13 3.04
CA ARG A 221 -15.34 12.03 3.78
C ARG A 221 -16.07 10.70 3.58
N THR A 222 -17.39 10.71 3.76
CA THR A 222 -18.22 9.51 3.60
C THR A 222 -18.20 9.01 2.15
N ALA A 223 -18.30 9.91 1.17
CA ALA A 223 -18.25 9.57 -0.24
C ALA A 223 -16.92 8.94 -0.65
N LEU A 224 -15.79 9.44 -0.13
CA LEU A 224 -14.47 8.85 -0.38
C LEU A 224 -14.35 7.43 0.20
N VAL A 225 -14.84 7.21 1.42
CA VAL A 225 -14.84 5.87 2.04
C VAL A 225 -15.72 4.90 1.24
N ILE A 226 -16.92 5.33 0.83
CA ILE A 226 -17.83 4.52 0.02
C ILE A 226 -17.20 4.23 -1.36
N ALA A 227 -16.56 5.20 -2.00
CA ALA A 227 -15.89 4.99 -3.28
C ALA A 227 -14.77 3.94 -3.16
N CYS A 228 -13.92 4.02 -2.13
CA CYS A 228 -12.91 3.01 -1.84
C CYS A 228 -13.52 1.64 -1.56
N PHE A 229 -14.61 1.58 -0.79
CA PHE A 229 -15.33 0.34 -0.51
C PHE A 229 -15.91 -0.30 -1.77
N CYS A 230 -16.55 0.48 -2.65
CA CYS A 230 -17.09 -0.04 -3.90
C CYS A 230 -15.98 -0.63 -4.79
N LEU A 231 -14.82 0.02 -4.86
CA LEU A 231 -13.65 -0.53 -5.57
C LEU A 231 -13.15 -1.82 -4.91
N ALA A 232 -13.02 -1.83 -3.58
CA ALA A 232 -12.57 -2.99 -2.81
C ALA A 232 -13.48 -4.21 -3.02
N VAL A 233 -14.81 -4.03 -3.05
CA VAL A 233 -15.77 -5.10 -3.29
C VAL A 233 -15.76 -5.57 -4.75
N ALA A 234 -15.51 -4.66 -5.70
CA ALA A 234 -15.44 -5.00 -7.11
C ALA A 234 -14.26 -5.94 -7.41
N ILE A 235 -13.10 -5.72 -6.76
CA ILE A 235 -11.88 -6.49 -6.98
C ILE A 235 -11.28 -6.94 -5.63
N PRO A 236 -11.77 -8.02 -5.00
CA PRO A 236 -11.30 -8.45 -3.67
C PRO A 236 -9.93 -9.17 -3.72
N TYR A 237 -8.99 -8.67 -4.52
CA TYR A 237 -7.64 -9.23 -4.69
C TYR A 237 -6.59 -8.20 -4.28
N ILE A 238 -6.01 -8.39 -3.10
CA ILE A 238 -5.07 -7.44 -2.48
C ILE A 238 -3.78 -7.30 -3.25
N ASP A 239 -3.24 -8.42 -3.74
CA ASP A 239 -2.04 -8.48 -4.56
C ASP A 239 -2.17 -7.62 -5.82
N LEU A 240 -3.32 -7.70 -6.51
CA LEU A 240 -3.60 -6.93 -7.72
C LEU A 240 -3.71 -5.43 -7.43
N PHE A 241 -4.35 -5.04 -6.32
CA PHE A 241 -4.42 -3.63 -5.94
C PHE A 241 -3.07 -3.04 -5.55
N ILE A 242 -2.28 -3.77 -4.76
CA ILE A 242 -0.94 -3.34 -4.36
C ILE A 242 -0.07 -3.16 -5.62
N SER A 243 -0.14 -4.13 -6.55
CA SER A 243 0.58 -4.06 -7.82
C SER A 243 0.18 -2.85 -8.67
N LEU A 244 -1.12 -2.65 -8.89
CA LEU A 244 -1.63 -1.60 -9.76
C LEU A 244 -1.31 -0.20 -9.23
N PHE A 245 -1.66 0.07 -7.97
CA PHE A 245 -1.44 1.40 -7.38
C PHE A 245 0.03 1.66 -7.07
N GLY A 246 0.79 0.61 -6.78
CA GLY A 246 2.25 0.65 -6.66
C GLY A 246 2.91 1.02 -7.99
N ALA A 247 2.66 0.25 -9.05
CA ALA A 247 3.24 0.50 -10.37
C ALA A 247 2.87 1.89 -10.91
N LEU A 248 1.61 2.30 -10.78
CA LEU A 248 1.12 3.58 -11.28
C LEU A 248 1.62 4.77 -10.45
N SER A 249 1.44 4.73 -9.14
CA SER A 249 1.67 5.91 -8.30
C SER A 249 3.11 5.99 -7.81
N LEU A 250 3.74 4.86 -7.48
CA LEU A 250 5.07 4.85 -6.89
C LEU A 250 6.17 5.08 -7.92
N SER A 251 5.98 4.62 -9.16
CA SER A 251 6.86 4.98 -10.27
C SER A 251 6.82 6.50 -10.54
N ALA A 252 5.63 7.10 -10.48
CA ALA A 252 5.47 8.55 -10.68
C ALA A 252 5.99 9.37 -9.49
N LEU A 253 5.49 9.10 -8.27
CA LEU A 253 5.78 9.84 -7.05
C LEU A 253 7.18 9.55 -6.49
N GLY A 254 7.62 8.29 -6.54
CA GLY A 254 8.87 7.83 -5.95
C GLY A 254 10.10 8.02 -6.83
N LEU A 255 9.94 7.99 -8.16
CA LEU A 255 11.07 8.07 -9.09
C LEU A 255 10.98 9.27 -10.05
N ALA A 256 9.87 9.41 -10.78
CA ALA A 256 9.77 10.43 -11.82
C ALA A 256 9.73 11.86 -11.26
N PHE A 257 8.86 12.16 -10.27
CA PHE A 257 8.74 13.52 -9.74
C PHE A 257 9.99 14.01 -9.01
N PRO A 258 10.68 13.23 -8.16
CA PRO A 258 11.94 13.67 -7.56
C PRO A 258 13.00 13.99 -8.61
N ALA A 259 13.12 13.17 -9.67
CA ALA A 259 14.05 13.43 -10.77
C ALA A 259 13.70 14.74 -11.53
N ILE A 260 12.41 14.98 -11.80
CA ILE A 260 11.94 16.22 -12.45
C ILE A 260 12.19 17.44 -11.57
N ILE A 261 11.90 17.34 -10.26
CA ILE A 261 12.12 18.42 -9.29
C ILE A 261 13.62 18.74 -9.20
N GLN A 262 14.48 17.73 -9.12
CA GLN A 262 15.92 17.92 -9.06
C GLN A 262 16.44 18.60 -10.33
N LEU A 263 16.00 18.15 -11.51
CA LEU A 263 16.39 18.76 -12.79
C LEU A 263 15.94 20.22 -12.88
N SER A 264 14.71 20.52 -12.45
CA SER A 264 14.15 21.87 -12.49
C SER A 264 14.83 22.81 -11.49
N THR A 265 15.16 22.30 -10.30
CA THR A 265 15.76 23.10 -9.22
C THR A 265 17.20 23.47 -9.54
N TYR A 266 17.99 22.53 -10.06
CA TYR A 266 19.40 22.77 -10.37
C TYR A 266 19.63 23.26 -11.80
N TRP A 267 18.58 23.56 -12.57
CA TRP A 267 18.66 23.89 -14.00
C TRP A 267 19.76 24.91 -14.35
N TYR A 268 19.83 26.00 -13.58
CA TYR A 268 20.81 27.08 -13.80
C TYR A 268 22.22 26.77 -13.28
N SER A 269 22.36 25.75 -12.42
CA SER A 269 23.63 25.29 -11.85
C SER A 269 24.24 24.12 -12.63
N LEU A 270 23.57 23.60 -13.66
CA LEU A 270 24.04 22.51 -14.51
C LEU A 270 25.07 23.01 -15.53
N LYS A 271 26.32 23.17 -15.11
CA LYS A 271 27.45 23.47 -16.02
C LYS A 271 28.57 22.45 -15.87
N GLY A 272 29.23 22.14 -16.99
CA GLY A 272 30.36 21.19 -17.03
C GLY A 272 29.96 19.72 -16.91
N LEU A 273 30.97 18.86 -16.73
CA LEU A 273 30.84 17.39 -16.67
C LEU A 273 29.90 16.91 -15.55
N SER A 274 29.91 17.57 -14.39
CA SER A 274 29.00 17.24 -13.28
C SER A 274 27.54 17.53 -13.62
N GLY A 275 27.27 18.57 -14.41
CA GLY A 275 25.92 18.88 -14.89
C GLY A 275 25.39 17.82 -15.85
N THR A 276 26.20 17.42 -16.83
CA THR A 276 25.84 16.33 -17.77
C THR A 276 25.58 15.02 -17.03
N TRP A 277 26.38 14.69 -16.01
CA TRP A 277 26.15 13.49 -15.18
C TRP A 277 24.78 13.52 -14.47
N ILE A 278 24.41 14.66 -13.85
CA ILE A 278 23.13 14.84 -13.16
C ILE A 278 21.96 14.71 -14.15
N ILE A 279 22.08 15.33 -15.34
CA ILE A 279 21.05 15.25 -16.38
C ILE A 279 20.88 13.80 -16.85
N THR A 280 21.97 13.14 -17.23
CA THR A 280 21.94 11.75 -17.72
C THR A 280 21.36 10.81 -16.66
N LYS A 281 21.79 10.92 -15.39
CA LYS A 281 21.24 10.12 -14.29
C LYS A 281 19.73 10.33 -14.14
N ASN A 282 19.26 11.58 -14.12
CA ASN A 282 17.83 11.87 -13.95
C ASN A 282 17.00 11.43 -15.15
N ILE A 283 17.52 11.55 -16.38
CA ILE A 283 16.86 11.02 -17.58
C ILE A 283 16.75 9.49 -17.51
N LEU A 284 17.81 8.78 -17.10
CA LEU A 284 17.76 7.33 -16.93
C LEU A 284 16.74 6.91 -15.87
N ILE A 285 16.68 7.61 -14.74
CA ILE A 285 15.68 7.36 -13.68
C ILE A 285 14.26 7.61 -14.21
N MET A 286 14.03 8.68 -14.98
CA MET A 286 12.72 8.95 -15.58
C MET A 286 12.32 7.89 -16.60
N LEU A 287 13.24 7.46 -17.48
CA LEU A 287 12.97 6.39 -18.44
C LEU A 287 12.60 5.08 -17.72
N PHE A 288 13.36 4.74 -16.67
CA PHE A 288 13.08 3.59 -15.82
C PHE A 288 11.71 3.68 -15.13
N ALA A 289 11.35 4.87 -14.63
CA ALA A 289 10.04 5.11 -14.01
C ALA A 289 8.89 4.95 -15.02
N VAL A 290 9.06 5.47 -16.25
CA VAL A 290 8.06 5.33 -17.30
C VAL A 290 7.92 3.86 -17.73
N SER A 291 9.03 3.13 -17.88
CA SER A 291 8.96 1.70 -18.20
C SER A 291 8.28 0.90 -17.09
N GLY A 292 8.61 1.18 -15.82
CA GLY A 292 7.97 0.54 -14.67
C GLY A 292 6.46 0.82 -14.60
N LEU A 293 6.06 2.07 -14.89
CA LEU A 293 4.65 2.45 -14.96
C LEU A 293 3.91 1.72 -16.08
N ILE A 294 4.47 1.69 -17.30
CA ILE A 294 3.82 1.03 -18.45
C ILE A 294 3.74 -0.47 -18.22
N VAL A 295 4.88 -1.11 -17.96
CA VAL A 295 4.95 -2.57 -17.77
C VAL A 295 4.11 -3.00 -16.58
N GLY A 296 4.28 -2.35 -15.42
CA GLY A 296 3.58 -2.73 -14.20
C GLY A 296 2.07 -2.46 -14.25
N THR A 297 1.62 -1.38 -14.91
CA THR A 297 0.18 -1.12 -15.06
C THR A 297 -0.44 -2.12 -16.05
N SER A 298 0.21 -2.37 -17.19
CA SER A 298 -0.30 -3.33 -18.18
C SER A 298 -0.38 -4.75 -17.60
N THR A 299 0.68 -5.23 -16.94
CA THR A 299 0.68 -6.58 -16.34
C THR A 299 -0.36 -6.71 -15.22
N SER A 300 -0.54 -5.66 -14.41
CA SER A 300 -1.58 -5.67 -13.37
C SER A 300 -2.98 -5.70 -13.96
N LEU A 301 -3.22 -4.93 -15.02
CA LEU A 301 -4.52 -4.90 -15.72
C LEU A 301 -4.80 -6.23 -16.42
N GLU A 302 -3.81 -6.82 -17.08
CA GLU A 302 -3.93 -8.15 -17.69
C GLU A 302 -4.30 -9.20 -16.63
N LYS A 303 -3.58 -9.25 -15.49
CA LYS A 303 -3.89 -10.18 -14.39
C LYS A 303 -5.28 -9.94 -13.79
N ILE A 304 -5.75 -8.69 -13.73
CA ILE A 304 -7.13 -8.37 -13.32
C ILE A 304 -8.12 -8.94 -14.36
N ILE A 305 -7.92 -8.67 -15.65
CA ILE A 305 -8.81 -9.13 -16.72
C ILE A 305 -8.85 -10.65 -16.79
N GLU A 306 -7.72 -11.34 -16.62
CA GLU A 306 -7.64 -12.80 -16.56
C GLU A 306 -8.47 -13.36 -15.39
N LYS A 307 -8.36 -12.78 -14.19
CA LYS A 307 -9.16 -13.23 -13.03
C LYS A 307 -10.67 -12.98 -13.19
N PHE A 308 -11.06 -11.97 -13.98
CA PHE A 308 -12.48 -11.66 -14.23
C PHE A 308 -13.04 -12.25 -15.52
N SER A 309 -12.20 -12.78 -16.41
CA SER A 309 -12.67 -13.46 -17.61
C SER A 309 -13.14 -14.86 -17.21
N PRO A 310 -14.39 -15.24 -17.50
CA PRO A 310 -14.82 -16.61 -17.28
C PRO A 310 -13.93 -17.53 -18.12
N GLU A 311 -13.44 -18.62 -17.51
CA GLU A 311 -12.75 -19.68 -18.24
C GLU A 311 -13.61 -20.07 -19.45
N VAL A 312 -13.20 -19.64 -20.64
CA VAL A 312 -13.73 -20.20 -21.87
C VAL A 312 -13.16 -21.62 -21.89
N ASN A 313 -13.98 -22.57 -21.45
CA ASN A 313 -13.75 -24.01 -21.60
C ASN A 313 -13.24 -24.30 -23.01
N VAL A 314 -11.92 -24.45 -23.16
CA VAL A 314 -11.34 -25.13 -24.32
C VAL A 314 -11.41 -26.63 -24.01
N THR A 315 -12.63 -27.14 -23.98
CA THR A 315 -12.92 -28.58 -24.05
C THR A 315 -13.31 -28.90 -25.49
N THR A 316 -12.34 -29.05 -26.39
CA THR A 316 -12.47 -29.61 -27.77
C THR A 316 -11.11 -29.44 -28.46
N VAL A 317 -10.38 -30.43 -28.98
CA VAL A 317 -10.64 -31.83 -29.34
C VAL A 317 -9.29 -32.56 -29.31
N HIS A 318 -9.16 -33.61 -28.49
CA HIS A 318 -8.25 -34.70 -28.84
C HIS A 318 -9.01 -35.58 -29.86
N LEU A 319 -8.55 -35.53 -31.11
CA LEU A 319 -8.75 -36.57 -32.12
C LEU A 319 -7.36 -37.00 -32.57
#